data_AF-A0AAN0NJ14-F1
#
_entry.id   AF-A0AAN0NJ14-F1
#
_cell.length_a   1.000
_cell.length_b   1.000
_cell.length_c   1.000
_cell.angle_alpha   90.00
_cell.angle_beta   90.00
_cell.angle_gamma   90.00
#
_symmetry.space_group_name_H-M   'P 1'
#
loop_
_entity.id
_entity.type
_entity.pdbx_description
1 polymer ?
#
loop_
_entity_poly.entity_id
_entity_poly.type
_entity_poly.pdbx_seq_one_letter_code
_entity_poly.pdbx_strand_id
1 'polypeptide(L)'
;MTSLRTRAVAGGVVWAVCSILLGVFGLASFLESQTQQRFDDLLLNRHTQAVIAVGNHFDAPANIAAAIGDPVYLRPFSGEYWQIENGDGALFVSRSLVDLLLPRPVPESGELMISNYVGPTGAQMRAVTQWVTLDDGSRWHVQVASSVQSLLADRAKLRSNLVLAFGVITIIGVMAAFLQASATLRP
;
A
#
# COMPACT_ATOMS: atom_id res chain seq x y z
N MET A 1 -15.47 -36.94 41.99
CA MET A 1 -14.26 -36.85 41.11
C MET A 1 -14.47 -35.99 39.86
N THR A 2 -15.56 -35.23 39.75
CA THR A 2 -15.88 -34.39 38.58
C THR A 2 -15.17 -33.04 38.57
N SER A 3 -14.90 -32.40 39.73
CA SER A 3 -14.40 -31.02 39.78
C SER A 3 -12.95 -30.81 39.30
N LEU A 4 -12.09 -31.82 39.34
CA LEU A 4 -10.70 -31.74 38.87
C LEU A 4 -10.61 -31.77 37.34
N ARG A 5 -11.39 -32.65 36.69
CA ARG A 5 -11.47 -32.73 35.23
C ARG A 5 -12.09 -31.46 34.62
N THR A 6 -13.14 -30.91 35.23
CA THR A 6 -13.77 -29.67 34.73
C THR A 6 -12.84 -28.46 34.84
N ARG A 7 -12.06 -28.35 35.93
CA ARG A 7 -11.06 -27.29 36.09
C ARG A 7 -9.90 -27.41 35.09
N ALA A 8 -9.41 -28.63 34.84
CA ALA A 8 -8.33 -28.84 33.88
C ALA A 8 -8.76 -28.48 32.45
N VAL A 9 -9.96 -28.88 32.04
CA VAL A 9 -10.50 -28.56 30.71
C VAL A 9 -10.83 -27.07 30.58
N ALA A 10 -11.42 -26.45 31.61
CA ALA A 10 -11.67 -25.01 31.61
C ALA A 10 -10.38 -24.19 31.49
N GLY A 11 -9.31 -24.62 32.18
CA GLY A 11 -7.98 -24.01 32.04
C GLY A 11 -7.43 -24.11 30.62
N GLY A 12 -7.57 -25.28 29.98
CA GLY A 12 -7.14 -25.48 28.59
C GLY A 12 -7.91 -24.61 27.59
N VAL A 13 -9.23 -24.49 27.72
CA VAL A 13 -10.06 -23.64 26.86
C VAL A 13 -9.71 -22.17 27.03
N VAL A 14 -9.56 -21.70 28.28
CA VAL A 14 -9.16 -20.31 28.56
C VAL A 14 -7.77 -20.02 27.99
N TRP A 15 -6.84 -20.96 28.11
CA TRP A 15 -5.49 -20.78 27.58
C TRP A 15 -5.45 -20.77 26.05
N ALA A 16 -6.27 -21.60 25.39
CA ALA A 16 -6.43 -21.60 23.95
C ALA A 16 -6.98 -20.25 23.45
N VAL A 17 -8.06 -19.76 24.07
CA VAL A 17 -8.67 -18.47 23.73
C VAL A 17 -7.68 -17.31 23.95
N CYS A 18 -6.93 -17.31 25.06
CA CYS A 18 -5.90 -16.30 25.30
C CYS A 18 -4.78 -16.33 24.25
N SER A 19 -4.31 -17.52 23.86
CA SER A 19 -3.26 -17.68 22.85
C SER A 19 -3.71 -17.17 21.48
N ILE A 20 -4.97 -17.43 21.13
CA ILE A 20 -5.61 -16.93 19.92
C ILE A 20 -5.71 -15.40 19.92
N LEU A 21 -6.20 -14.80 21.02
CA LEU A 21 -6.36 -13.35 21.11
C LEU A 21 -5.00 -12.64 21.02
N LEU A 22 -3.97 -13.20 21.66
CA LEU A 22 -2.60 -12.71 21.54
C LEU A 22 -2.07 -12.81 20.10
N GLY A 23 -2.36 -13.91 19.41
CA GLY A 23 -1.99 -14.09 18.00
C GLY A 23 -2.65 -13.06 17.07
N VAL A 24 -3.96 -12.84 17.23
CA VAL A 24 -4.71 -11.84 16.44
C VAL A 24 -4.18 -10.44 16.70
N PHE A 25 -3.94 -10.07 17.96
CA PHE A 25 -3.47 -8.74 18.33
C PHE A 25 -2.02 -8.49 17.89
N GLY A 26 -1.14 -9.48 18.09
CA GLY A 26 0.26 -9.41 17.66
C GLY A 26 0.41 -9.31 16.15
N LEU A 27 -0.39 -10.07 15.39
CA LEU A 27 -0.38 -10.01 13.92
C LEU A 27 -0.93 -8.66 13.41
N ALA A 28 -2.01 -8.15 14.01
CA ALA A 28 -2.56 -6.84 13.65
C ALA A 28 -1.53 -5.72 13.86
N SER A 29 -0.84 -5.73 15.00
CA SER A 29 0.20 -4.74 15.33
C SER A 29 1.43 -4.84 14.42
N PHE A 30 1.89 -6.05 14.10
CA PHE A 30 3.02 -6.27 13.20
C PHE A 30 2.75 -5.81 11.76
N LEU A 31 1.50 -5.95 11.30
CA LEU A 31 1.11 -5.47 9.98
C LEU A 31 1.05 -3.93 9.94
N GLU A 32 0.63 -3.29 11.03
CA GLU A 32 0.55 -1.83 11.11
C GLU A 32 1.94 -1.18 11.05
N SER A 33 2.94 -1.77 11.70
CA SER A 33 4.31 -1.24 11.72
C SER A 33 5.06 -1.38 10.38
N GLN A 34 4.74 -2.38 9.54
CA GLN A 34 5.37 -2.54 8.21
C GLN A 34 4.76 -1.66 7.11
N THR A 35 3.66 -0.95 7.36
CA THR A 35 2.85 -0.36 6.29
C THR A 35 3.50 0.86 5.62
N GLN A 36 4.26 1.67 6.36
CA GLN A 36 4.85 2.92 5.87
C GLN A 36 6.09 2.71 4.99
N GLN A 37 7.05 1.89 5.42
CA GLN A 37 8.27 1.62 4.64
C GLN A 37 7.96 0.97 3.29
N ARG A 38 7.07 -0.04 3.29
CA ARG A 38 6.58 -0.70 2.07
C ARG A 38 5.88 0.26 1.11
N PHE A 39 5.32 1.36 1.61
CA PHE A 39 4.63 2.34 0.78
C PHE A 39 5.64 3.25 0.07
N ASP A 40 6.66 3.71 0.79
CA ASP A 40 7.74 4.50 0.21
C ASP A 40 8.50 3.68 -0.85
N ASP A 41 8.77 2.39 -0.60
CA ASP A 41 9.41 1.49 -1.59
C ASP A 41 8.60 1.33 -2.88
N LEU A 42 7.27 1.19 -2.77
CA LEU A 42 6.39 1.06 -3.94
C LEU A 42 6.36 2.35 -4.76
N LEU A 43 6.30 3.50 -4.09
CA LEU A 43 6.36 4.80 -4.75
C LEU A 43 7.71 5.03 -5.44
N LEU A 44 8.82 4.68 -4.77
CA LEU A 44 10.16 4.74 -5.34
C LEU A 44 10.27 3.89 -6.61
N ASN A 45 9.75 2.66 -6.60
CA ASN A 45 9.80 1.79 -7.76
C ASN A 45 9.02 2.37 -8.94
N ARG A 46 7.82 2.92 -8.70
CA ARG A 46 7.02 3.60 -9.72
C ARG A 46 7.70 4.85 -10.26
N HIS A 47 8.33 5.64 -9.38
CA HIS A 47 9.12 6.79 -9.80
C HIS A 47 10.28 6.36 -10.70
N THR A 48 11.03 5.33 -10.33
CA THR A 48 12.12 4.77 -11.17
C THR A 48 11.60 4.32 -12.53
N GLN A 49 10.43 3.66 -12.59
CA GLN A 49 9.81 3.28 -13.86
C GLN A 49 9.46 4.51 -14.72
N ALA A 50 8.94 5.58 -14.11
CA ALA A 50 8.65 6.83 -14.81
C ALA A 50 9.94 7.50 -15.32
N VAL A 51 11.00 7.53 -14.51
CA VAL A 51 12.32 8.05 -14.93
C VAL A 51 12.89 7.25 -16.11
N ILE A 52 12.80 5.91 -16.07
CA ILE A 52 13.23 5.04 -17.18
C ILE A 52 12.39 5.31 -18.43
N ALA A 53 11.07 5.49 -18.28
CA ALA A 53 10.18 5.80 -19.39
C ALA A 53 10.57 7.13 -20.07
N VAL A 54 10.89 8.16 -19.29
CA VAL A 54 11.41 9.44 -19.77
C VAL A 54 12.75 9.28 -20.45
N GLY A 55 13.71 8.60 -19.80
CA GLY A 55 15.05 8.36 -20.35
C GLY A 55 15.05 7.59 -21.67
N ASN A 56 14.06 6.73 -21.90
CA ASN A 56 13.95 5.96 -23.15
C ASN A 56 13.12 6.66 -24.24
N HIS A 57 12.31 7.67 -23.90
CA HIS A 57 11.34 8.29 -24.81
C HIS A 57 11.40 9.83 -24.81
N PHE A 58 12.53 10.42 -24.41
CA PHE A 58 12.72 11.88 -24.40
C PHE A 58 12.54 12.50 -25.79
N ASP A 59 12.93 11.79 -26.85
CA ASP A 59 12.74 12.20 -28.25
C ASP A 59 11.27 12.14 -28.71
N ALA A 60 10.44 11.32 -28.06
CA ALA A 60 9.03 11.12 -28.40
C ALA A 60 8.15 11.16 -27.13
N PRO A 61 7.95 12.34 -26.52
CA PRO A 61 7.29 12.45 -25.22
C PRO A 61 5.85 11.92 -25.19
N ALA A 62 5.17 11.88 -26.35
CA ALA A 62 3.85 11.27 -26.50
C ALA A 62 3.82 9.78 -26.12
N ASN A 63 4.95 9.08 -26.22
CA ASN A 63 5.08 7.66 -25.89
C ASN A 63 5.35 7.41 -24.39
N ILE A 64 5.72 8.44 -23.61
CA ILE A 64 6.02 8.29 -22.17
C ILE A 64 4.83 7.69 -21.42
N ALA A 65 3.61 8.14 -21.71
CA ALA A 65 2.40 7.61 -21.10
C ALA A 65 2.18 6.12 -21.40
N ALA A 66 2.48 5.69 -22.63
CA ALA A 66 2.39 4.30 -23.05
C ALA A 66 3.52 3.44 -22.45
N ALA A 67 4.72 4.01 -22.30
CA ALA A 67 5.88 3.36 -21.71
C ALA A 67 5.72 3.11 -20.20
N ILE A 68 5.03 4.00 -19.47
CA ILE A 68 4.66 3.78 -18.07
C ILE A 68 3.65 2.62 -17.96
N GLY A 69 2.70 2.53 -18.89
CA GLY A 69 1.89 1.32 -19.15
C GLY A 69 0.96 0.82 -18.03
N ASP A 70 0.89 1.49 -16.87
CA ASP A 70 0.04 1.05 -15.75
C ASP A 70 -1.44 1.47 -15.96
N PRO A 71 -2.39 0.53 -16.00
CA PRO A 71 -3.82 0.81 -16.17
C PRO A 71 -4.42 1.74 -15.12
N VAL A 72 -3.78 1.85 -13.94
CA VAL A 72 -4.27 2.72 -12.86
C VAL A 72 -4.29 4.20 -13.27
N TYR A 73 -3.41 4.59 -14.20
CA TYR A 73 -3.31 5.96 -14.72
C TYR A 73 -4.33 6.28 -15.81
N LEU A 74 -5.09 5.29 -16.28
CA LEU A 74 -6.17 5.48 -17.27
C LEU A 74 -7.51 5.80 -16.61
N ARG A 75 -7.65 5.51 -15.30
CA ARG A 75 -8.87 5.77 -14.56
C ARG A 75 -8.87 7.22 -14.03
N PRO A 76 -9.88 8.05 -14.39
CA PRO A 76 -10.03 9.38 -13.82
C PRO A 76 -10.09 9.31 -12.29
N PHE A 77 -9.36 10.19 -11.61
CA PHE A 77 -9.32 10.28 -10.15
C PHE A 77 -9.00 8.96 -9.44
N SER A 78 -8.13 8.12 -10.03
CA SER A 78 -7.73 6.84 -9.45
C SER A 78 -6.99 6.97 -8.12
N GLY A 79 -6.54 8.18 -7.77
CA GLY A 79 -5.64 8.42 -6.65
C GLY A 79 -4.18 8.09 -7.00
N GLU A 80 -3.87 7.76 -8.24
CA GLU A 80 -2.51 7.48 -8.71
C GLU A 80 -2.20 8.38 -9.89
N TYR A 81 -1.10 9.11 -9.80
CA TYR A 81 -0.82 10.24 -10.67
C TYR A 81 0.66 10.30 -11.01
N TRP A 82 0.96 10.75 -12.22
CA TRP A 82 2.31 11.16 -12.60
C TRP A 82 2.23 12.45 -13.39
N GLN A 83 3.25 13.29 -13.22
CA GLN A 83 3.46 14.53 -13.96
C GLN A 83 4.94 14.64 -14.25
N ILE A 84 5.24 14.96 -15.50
CA ILE A 84 6.58 15.07 -16.03
C ILE A 84 6.67 16.43 -16.70
N GLU A 85 7.71 17.19 -16.38
CA GLU A 85 7.96 18.50 -16.95
C GLU A 85 9.32 18.48 -17.63
N ASN A 86 9.40 18.92 -18.89
CA ASN A 86 10.70 19.04 -19.57
C ASN A 86 11.39 20.38 -19.20
N GLY A 87 12.66 20.52 -19.59
CA GLY A 87 13.43 21.73 -19.33
C GLY A 87 12.90 23.00 -20.03
N ASP A 88 12.04 22.83 -21.04
CA ASP A 88 11.39 23.93 -21.76
C ASP A 88 10.04 24.32 -21.14
N GLY A 89 9.59 23.64 -20.07
CA GLY A 89 8.32 23.89 -19.38
C GLY A 89 7.11 23.16 -19.97
N ALA A 90 7.30 22.24 -20.93
CA ALA A 90 6.24 21.38 -21.44
C ALA A 90 5.85 20.33 -20.39
N LEU A 91 4.55 20.28 -20.08
CA LEU A 91 3.97 19.38 -19.08
C LEU A 91 3.32 18.16 -19.75
N PHE A 92 3.69 16.98 -19.26
CA PHE A 92 3.12 15.69 -19.61
C PHE A 92 2.47 15.12 -18.35
N VAL A 93 1.17 14.85 -18.40
CA VAL A 93 0.40 14.43 -17.23
C VAL A 93 -0.31 13.11 -17.49
N SER A 94 -0.54 12.35 -16.43
CA SER A 94 -1.35 11.15 -16.47
C SER A 94 -2.81 11.46 -16.82
N ARG A 95 -3.48 10.59 -17.58
CA ARG A 95 -4.92 10.73 -17.87
C ARG A 95 -5.79 10.70 -16.61
N SER A 96 -5.29 10.08 -15.54
CA SER A 96 -5.94 10.04 -14.22
C SER A 96 -6.03 11.43 -13.57
N LEU A 97 -5.13 12.36 -13.92
CA LEU A 97 -5.10 13.74 -13.41
C LEU A 97 -6.25 14.59 -13.95
N VAL A 98 -6.78 14.25 -15.13
CA VAL A 98 -7.83 15.01 -15.83
C VAL A 98 -7.40 16.48 -16.01
N ASP A 99 -8.06 17.44 -15.34
CA ASP A 99 -7.80 18.88 -15.41
C ASP A 99 -6.96 19.40 -14.23
N LEU A 100 -6.39 18.50 -13.44
CA LEU A 100 -5.63 18.84 -12.24
C LEU A 100 -4.13 18.85 -12.54
N LEU A 101 -3.37 19.60 -11.75
CA LEU A 101 -1.91 19.63 -11.81
C LEU A 101 -1.33 19.30 -10.44
N LEU A 102 -0.20 18.59 -10.44
CA LEU A 102 0.57 18.32 -9.24
C LEU A 102 1.34 19.59 -8.84
N PRO A 103 1.38 19.93 -7.54
CA PRO A 103 2.11 21.10 -7.07
C PRO A 103 3.60 20.92 -7.36
N ARG A 104 4.21 21.96 -7.92
CA ARG A 104 5.63 22.00 -8.22
C ARG A 104 6.43 21.98 -6.90
N PRO A 105 7.36 21.05 -6.70
CA PRO A 105 8.17 21.03 -5.50
C PRO A 105 9.19 22.16 -5.54
N VAL A 106 9.40 22.77 -4.38
CA VAL A 106 10.45 23.76 -4.13
C VAL A 106 11.30 23.17 -3.00
N PRO A 107 12.61 22.92 -3.19
CA PRO A 107 13.49 23.39 -4.27
C PRO A 107 13.61 22.48 -5.50
N GLU A 108 14.09 23.04 -6.63
CA GLU A 108 14.48 22.29 -7.85
C GLU A 108 15.81 21.53 -7.62
N SER A 109 15.80 20.52 -6.75
CA SER A 109 16.97 19.66 -6.50
C SER A 109 16.93 18.39 -7.36
N GLY A 110 18.12 17.90 -7.72
CA GLY A 110 18.28 16.57 -8.32
C GLY A 110 18.16 15.42 -7.30
N GLU A 111 17.92 15.75 -6.03
CA GLU A 111 17.72 14.76 -4.98
C GLU A 111 16.28 14.26 -5.00
N LEU A 112 16.12 12.97 -4.71
CA LEU A 112 14.81 12.36 -4.54
C LEU A 112 14.14 12.93 -3.29
N MET A 113 13.02 13.62 -3.47
CA MET A 113 12.27 14.22 -2.38
C MET A 113 10.91 13.55 -2.24
N ILE A 114 10.59 13.10 -1.03
CA ILE A 114 9.29 12.56 -0.66
C ILE A 114 8.52 13.65 0.09
N SER A 115 7.34 14.01 -0.42
CA SER A 115 6.50 15.06 0.16
C SER A 115 5.06 14.58 0.37
N ASN A 116 4.42 15.09 1.42
CA ASN A 116 2.98 14.88 1.65
C ASN A 116 2.26 16.18 1.31
N TYR A 117 1.15 16.08 0.58
CA TYR A 117 0.33 17.22 0.22
C TYR A 117 -1.15 16.83 0.16
N VAL A 118 -2.04 17.82 0.23
CA VAL A 118 -3.47 17.59 0.05
C VAL A 118 -3.75 17.64 -1.44
N GLY A 119 -4.23 16.53 -1.98
CA GLY A 119 -4.57 16.40 -3.38
C GLY A 119 -5.80 17.23 -3.76
N PRO A 120 -6.02 17.43 -5.05
CA PRO A 120 -7.14 18.20 -5.58
C PRO A 120 -8.52 17.63 -5.23
N THR A 121 -8.61 16.35 -4.89
CA THR A 121 -9.84 15.70 -4.40
C THR A 121 -10.01 15.81 -2.88
N GLY A 122 -9.14 16.55 -2.18
CA GLY A 122 -9.11 16.66 -0.72
C GLY A 122 -8.48 15.46 0.01
N ALA A 123 -8.02 14.44 -0.72
CA ALA A 123 -7.34 13.28 -0.16
C ALA A 123 -5.89 13.60 0.23
N GLN A 124 -5.37 12.94 1.28
CA GLN A 124 -3.94 13.01 1.58
C GLN A 124 -3.16 12.23 0.52
N MET A 125 -2.21 12.92 -0.11
CA MET A 125 -1.36 12.41 -1.17
C MET A 125 0.09 12.38 -0.69
N ARG A 126 0.83 11.39 -1.16
CA ARG A 126 2.27 11.30 -0.97
C ARG A 126 2.92 11.26 -2.35
N ALA A 127 3.82 12.20 -2.61
CA ALA A 127 4.53 12.35 -3.87
C ALA A 127 6.02 12.08 -3.70
N VAL A 128 6.59 11.44 -4.71
CA VAL A 128 8.03 11.35 -4.94
C VAL A 128 8.34 12.21 -6.15
N THR A 129 9.35 13.06 -6.00
CA THR A 129 9.71 14.04 -7.02
C THR A 129 11.23 14.12 -7.15
N GLN A 130 11.71 14.27 -8.38
CA GLN A 130 13.13 14.37 -8.65
C GLN A 130 13.38 15.09 -9.97
N TRP A 131 14.37 15.98 -10.00
CA TRP A 131 14.95 16.47 -11.25
C TRP A 131 16.00 15.49 -11.76
N VAL A 132 15.85 15.02 -12.99
CA VAL A 132 16.75 14.09 -13.67
C VAL A 132 17.39 14.79 -14.85
N THR A 133 18.71 14.72 -14.94
CA THR A 133 19.45 15.12 -16.14
C THR A 133 19.68 13.88 -16.99
N LEU A 134 19.23 13.91 -18.24
CA LEU A 134 19.41 12.82 -19.20
C LEU A 134 20.78 12.90 -19.88
N ASP A 135 21.14 11.84 -20.61
CA ASP A 135 22.42 11.74 -21.33
C ASP A 135 22.61 12.81 -22.41
N ASP A 136 21.51 13.38 -22.93
CA ASP A 136 21.50 14.50 -23.88
C ASP A 136 21.72 15.87 -23.21
N GLY A 137 21.82 15.91 -21.88
CA GLY A 137 21.95 17.13 -21.08
C GLY A 137 20.63 17.85 -20.79
N SER A 138 19.50 17.32 -21.26
CA SER A 138 18.18 17.87 -20.96
C SER A 138 17.80 17.56 -19.51
N ARG A 139 17.16 18.54 -18.84
CA ARG A 139 16.64 18.37 -17.48
C ARG A 139 15.15 18.09 -17.54
N TRP A 140 14.73 17.04 -16.84
CA TRP A 140 13.35 16.61 -16.74
C TRP A 140 12.98 16.48 -15.29
N HIS A 141 11.84 17.05 -14.93
CA HIS A 141 11.28 16.91 -13.61
C HIS A 141 10.24 15.79 -13.63
N VAL A 142 10.47 14.73 -12.85
CA VAL A 142 9.58 13.58 -12.76
C VAL A 142 8.93 13.59 -11.39
N GLN A 143 7.59 13.57 -11.38
CA GLN A 143 6.79 13.56 -10.17
C GLN A 143 5.75 12.44 -10.25
N VAL A 144 5.70 11.60 -9.21
CA VAL A 144 4.70 10.53 -9.06
C VAL A 144 4.01 10.72 -7.73
N ALA A 145 2.68 10.66 -7.70
CA ALA A 145 1.89 10.83 -6.50
C ALA A 145 0.83 9.75 -6.34
N SER A 146 0.70 9.27 -5.09
CA SER A 146 -0.29 8.27 -4.71
C SER A 146 -1.13 8.75 -3.53
N SER A 147 -2.43 8.48 -3.58
CA SER A 147 -3.39 8.74 -2.52
C SER A 147 -3.19 7.71 -1.43
N VAL A 148 -2.91 8.23 -0.23
CA VAL A 148 -2.71 7.41 0.96
C VAL A 148 -4.02 6.66 1.30
N GLN A 149 -5.19 7.27 1.05
CA GLN A 149 -6.49 6.68 1.39
C GLN A 149 -6.93 5.52 0.48
N SER A 150 -6.80 5.66 -0.84
CA SER A 150 -7.19 4.60 -1.78
C SER A 150 -6.35 3.34 -1.59
N LEU A 151 -5.04 3.51 -1.38
CA LEU A 151 -4.15 2.37 -1.11
C LEU A 151 -4.37 1.76 0.28
N LEU A 152 -4.65 2.58 1.30
CA LEU A 152 -5.01 2.09 2.63
C LEU A 152 -6.33 1.32 2.61
N ALA A 153 -7.31 1.72 1.80
CA ALA A 153 -8.59 1.03 1.68
C ALA A 153 -8.45 -0.35 1.03
N ASP A 154 -7.64 -0.47 -0.04
CA ASP A 154 -7.39 -1.76 -0.69
C ASP A 154 -6.57 -2.70 0.22
N ARG A 155 -5.57 -2.17 0.94
CA ARG A 155 -4.87 -2.94 1.98
C ARG A 155 -5.76 -3.31 3.16
N ALA A 156 -6.65 -2.43 3.60
CA ALA A 156 -7.57 -2.70 4.71
C ALA A 156 -8.54 -3.85 4.36
N LYS A 157 -9.00 -3.94 3.10
CA LYS A 157 -9.82 -5.06 2.63
C LYS A 157 -9.04 -6.38 2.64
N LEU A 158 -7.81 -6.39 2.11
CA LEU A 158 -6.95 -7.57 2.17
C LEU A 158 -6.64 -7.99 3.62
N ARG A 159 -6.34 -7.02 4.50
CA ARG A 159 -6.14 -7.24 5.93
C ARG A 159 -7.39 -7.82 6.59
N SER A 160 -8.55 -7.25 6.32
CA SER A 160 -9.84 -7.74 6.83
C SER A 160 -10.09 -9.18 6.39
N ASN A 161 -9.84 -9.51 5.12
CA ASN A 161 -10.01 -10.87 4.61
C ASN A 161 -9.07 -11.87 5.30
N LEU A 162 -7.81 -11.49 5.54
CA LEU A 162 -6.87 -12.33 6.26
C LEU A 162 -7.30 -12.53 7.73
N VAL A 163 -7.64 -11.45 8.44
CA VAL A 163 -8.12 -11.52 9.83
C VAL A 163 -9.38 -12.38 9.91
N LEU A 164 -10.30 -12.26 8.95
CA LEU A 164 -11.52 -13.06 8.90
C LEU A 164 -11.22 -14.53 8.63
N ALA A 165 -10.33 -14.85 7.68
CA ALA A 165 -9.91 -16.22 7.38
C ALA A 165 -9.24 -16.89 8.60
N PHE A 166 -8.29 -16.20 9.25
CA PHE A 166 -7.65 -16.69 10.47
C PHE A 166 -8.64 -16.79 11.64
N GLY A 167 -9.60 -15.87 11.73
CA GLY A 167 -10.69 -15.91 12.71
C GLY A 167 -11.59 -17.13 12.53
N VAL A 168 -11.93 -17.50 11.29
CA VAL A 168 -12.71 -18.71 10.98
C VAL A 168 -11.93 -19.97 11.35
N ILE A 169 -10.66 -20.07 10.94
CA ILE A 169 -9.80 -21.22 11.29
C ILE A 169 -9.69 -21.37 12.80
N THR A 170 -9.55 -20.26 13.50
CA THR A 170 -9.52 -20.16 14.96
C THR A 170 -10.81 -20.70 15.59
N ILE A 171 -11.98 -20.26 15.11
CA ILE A 171 -13.29 -20.72 15.61
C ILE A 171 -13.43 -22.23 15.40
N ILE A 172 -13.07 -22.73 14.22
CA ILE A 172 -13.10 -24.16 13.89
C ILE A 172 -12.16 -24.94 14.81
N GLY A 173 -10.95 -24.43 15.05
CA GLY A 173 -9.97 -25.04 15.95
C GLY A 173 -10.46 -25.11 17.39
N VAL A 174 -11.07 -24.04 17.91
CA VAL A 174 -11.67 -24.01 19.25
C VAL A 174 -12.83 -24.99 19.35
N MET A 175 -13.72 -25.02 18.34
CA MET A 175 -14.84 -25.95 18.27
C MET A 175 -14.38 -27.40 18.24
N ALA A 176 -13.36 -27.72 17.43
CA ALA A 176 -12.78 -29.05 17.34
C ALA A 176 -12.14 -29.48 18.68
N ALA A 177 -11.41 -28.58 19.35
CA ALA A 177 -10.85 -28.84 20.67
C ALA A 177 -11.95 -29.08 21.71
N PHE A 178 -13.04 -28.32 21.66
CA PHE A 178 -14.19 -28.49 22.54
C PHE A 178 -14.91 -29.83 22.30
N LEU A 179 -15.11 -30.20 21.03
CA LEU A 179 -15.67 -31.49 20.64
C LEU A 179 -14.78 -32.64 21.09
N GLN A 180 -13.46 -32.55 20.88
CA GLN A 180 -12.50 -33.56 21.32
C GLN A 180 -12.52 -33.70 22.84
N ALA A 181 -12.55 -32.59 23.58
CA ALA A 181 -12.67 -32.62 25.04
C ALA A 181 -13.99 -33.28 25.48
N SER A 182 -15.11 -32.97 24.82
CA SER A 182 -16.42 -33.55 25.12
C SER A 182 -16.55 -35.04 24.76
N ALA A 183 -15.93 -35.47 23.65
CA ALA A 183 -15.92 -36.86 23.20
C ALA A 183 -15.02 -37.72 24.09
N THR A 184 -13.87 -37.20 24.50
CA THR A 184 -12.99 -37.86 25.49
C THR A 184 -13.63 -37.94 26.88
N LEU A 185 -14.64 -37.11 27.16
CA LEU A 185 -15.42 -37.13 28.40
C LEU A 185 -16.70 -37.98 28.31
N ARG A 186 -17.05 -38.51 27.14
CA ARG A 186 -18.08 -39.55 27.01
C ARG A 186 -17.41 -40.92 27.25
N PRO A 187 -17.93 -41.72 28.20
CA PRO A 187 -17.36 -43.01 28.59
C PRO A 187 -17.40 -44.03 27.47
#